data_AF-A0AAW2EG46-F1
#
_entry.id   AF-A0AAW2EG46-F1
#
_cell.length_a   1.000
_cell.length_b   1.000
_cell.length_c   1.000
_cell.angle_alpha   90.00
_cell.angle_beta   90.00
_cell.angle_gamma   90.00
#
_symmetry.space_group_name_H-M   'P 1'
#
loop_
_entity.id
_entity.type
_entity.pdbx_description
1 polymer ?
#
loop_
_entity_poly.entity_id
_entity_poly.type
_entity_poly.pdbx_seq_one_letter_code
_entity_poly.pdbx_strand_id
1 'polypeptide(L)'
;MSTAFGIKSNCIQDPDNVYRDHRKKIFEANPIWIAIILFVPQIMNLLFIPFTDRGIIRFYTKLFRETVEYRQTHKIIKHDFMNLLIQLMEKGFVESDGDKKTTDESSTVSKLTMLEAAAQSYVFFAAGFETSSTTATFALYELAQHHDVQDKVRKEIDEILTKHGELTYDAINEMTYLHKVINGKCIKRQKYFTTYAYV
;
A
#
# COMPACT_ATOMS: atom_id res chain seq x y z
N MET A 1 1.65 -6.77 -2.88
CA MET A 1 3.03 -7.05 -3.35
C MET A 1 3.12 -7.17 -4.86
N SER A 2 2.24 -7.91 -5.54
CA SER A 2 2.33 -8.13 -7.01
C SER A 2 2.37 -6.85 -7.86
N THR A 3 1.55 -5.84 -7.53
CA THR A 3 1.48 -4.58 -8.30
C THR A 3 2.73 -3.73 -8.17
N ALA A 4 3.10 -3.36 -6.95
CA ALA A 4 4.26 -2.49 -6.70
C ALA A 4 5.61 -3.22 -6.83
N PHE A 5 5.68 -4.50 -6.48
CA PHE A 5 6.94 -5.26 -6.35
C PHE A 5 7.11 -6.36 -7.40
N GLY A 6 6.05 -6.71 -8.15
CA GLY A 6 6.09 -7.85 -9.08
C GLY A 6 6.20 -9.23 -8.42
N ILE A 7 6.12 -9.30 -7.09
CA ILE A 7 6.25 -10.55 -6.32
C ILE A 7 4.87 -11.18 -6.11
N LYS A 8 4.73 -12.44 -6.55
CA LYS A 8 3.56 -13.28 -6.27
C LYS A 8 3.73 -13.95 -4.90
N SER A 9 3.17 -13.33 -3.86
CA SER A 9 3.31 -13.81 -2.49
C SER A 9 2.25 -14.84 -2.07
N ASN A 10 1.19 -15.04 -2.87
CA ASN A 10 0.09 -16.00 -2.66
C ASN A 10 -0.54 -16.02 -1.26
N CYS A 11 -0.51 -14.89 -0.54
CA CYS A 11 -0.84 -14.85 0.89
C CYS A 11 -2.31 -15.07 1.27
N ILE A 12 -3.21 -15.14 0.28
CA ILE A 12 -4.63 -15.45 0.48
C ILE A 12 -4.84 -16.97 0.48
N GLN A 13 -4.09 -17.70 -0.35
CA GLN A 13 -4.21 -19.15 -0.51
C GLN A 13 -3.36 -19.92 0.48
N ASP A 14 -2.17 -19.39 0.81
CA ASP A 14 -1.25 -19.99 1.77
C ASP A 14 -1.26 -19.19 3.09
N PRO A 15 -1.92 -19.70 4.14
CA PRO A 15 -2.01 -19.02 5.43
C PRO A 15 -0.67 -18.92 6.16
N ASP A 16 0.30 -19.80 5.88
CA ASP A 16 1.56 -19.97 6.64
C ASP A 16 2.77 -19.53 5.82
N ASN A 17 2.59 -18.49 5.00
CA ASN A 17 3.68 -17.94 4.20
C ASN A 17 4.54 -16.94 4.99
N VAL A 18 5.83 -16.91 4.66
CA VAL A 18 6.85 -16.07 5.29
C VAL A 18 6.49 -14.58 5.26
N TYR A 19 5.80 -14.10 4.21
CA TYR A 19 5.40 -12.70 4.10
C TYR A 19 4.32 -12.33 5.10
N ARG A 20 3.41 -13.25 5.43
CA ARG A 20 2.34 -13.05 6.41
C ARG A 20 2.90 -12.91 7.82
N ASP A 21 3.88 -13.73 8.17
CA ASP A 21 4.50 -13.72 9.49
C ASP A 21 5.32 -12.45 9.73
N HIS A 22 6.15 -12.07 8.75
CA HIS A 22 6.90 -10.81 8.83
C HIS A 22 5.96 -9.61 8.88
N ARG A 23 4.85 -9.65 8.14
CA ARG A 23 3.82 -8.62 8.23
C ARG A 23 3.18 -8.54 9.62
N LYS A 24 2.79 -9.67 10.22
CA LYS A 24 2.24 -9.65 11.59
C LYS A 24 3.20 -8.97 12.55
N LYS A 25 4.49 -9.30 12.49
CA LYS A 25 5.52 -8.65 13.32
C LYS A 25 5.69 -7.14 13.07
N ILE A 26 5.42 -6.64 11.85
CA ILE A 26 5.45 -5.20 11.56
C ILE A 26 4.30 -4.47 12.25
N PHE A 27 3.11 -5.06 12.28
CA PHE A 27 1.87 -4.39 12.71
C PHE A 27 1.36 -4.84 14.09
N GLU A 28 1.98 -5.86 14.70
CA GLU A 28 1.79 -6.18 16.12
C GLU A 28 2.41 -5.08 16.97
N ALA A 29 1.60 -4.06 17.21
CA ALA A 29 1.93 -2.92 18.06
C ALA A 29 2.24 -3.40 19.48
N ASN A 30 3.51 -3.41 19.86
CA ASN A 30 3.88 -3.49 21.27
C ASN A 30 3.68 -2.09 21.89
N PRO A 31 2.66 -1.88 22.73
CA PRO A 31 2.32 -0.55 23.24
C PRO A 31 3.45 0.05 24.07
N ILE A 32 4.22 -0.79 24.77
CA ILE A 32 5.39 -0.36 25.55
C ILE A 32 6.48 0.13 24.60
N TRP A 33 6.74 -0.59 23.51
CA TRP A 33 7.73 -0.19 22.51
C TRP A 33 7.37 1.12 21.83
N ILE A 34 6.10 1.29 21.44
CA ILE A 34 5.58 2.53 20.85
C ILE A 34 5.73 3.69 21.83
N ALA A 35 5.42 3.49 23.12
CA ALA A 35 5.61 4.51 24.14
C ALA A 35 7.09 4.92 24.29
N ILE A 36 8.02 3.97 24.29
CA ILE A 36 9.46 4.25 24.35
C ILE A 36 9.91 5.11 23.15
N ILE A 37 9.45 4.76 21.93
CA ILE A 37 9.77 5.53 20.72
C ILE A 37 9.21 6.97 20.80
N LEU A 38 7.97 7.13 21.25
CA LEU A 38 7.30 8.43 21.28
C LEU A 38 7.81 9.35 22.40
N PHE A 39 8.05 8.82 23.59
CA PHE A 39 8.37 9.61 24.78
C PHE A 39 9.86 9.70 25.08
N VAL A 40 10.68 8.78 24.55
CA VAL A 40 12.11 8.72 24.88
C VAL A 40 13.00 8.49 23.64
N PRO A 41 12.87 9.30 22.56
CA PRO A 41 13.65 9.11 21.33
C PRO A 41 15.16 9.31 21.55
N GLN A 42 15.56 10.10 22.54
CA GLN A 42 16.98 10.38 22.85
C GLN A 42 17.73 9.12 23.31
N ILE A 43 17.10 8.24 24.09
CA ILE A 43 17.73 6.98 24.54
C ILE A 43 17.86 5.99 23.38
N MET A 44 16.88 5.95 22.47
CA MET A 44 16.95 5.07 21.31
C MET A 44 18.10 5.44 20.37
N ASN A 45 18.29 6.75 20.15
CA ASN A 45 19.42 7.27 19.37
C ASN A 45 20.76 7.01 20.06
N LEU A 46 20.82 7.14 21.39
CA LEU A 46 22.04 6.84 22.16
C LEU A 46 22.41 5.35 22.12
N LEU A 47 21.43 4.45 22.20
CA LEU A 47 21.64 3.00 22.21
C LEU A 47 21.64 2.36 20.81
N PHE A 48 21.53 3.16 19.74
CA PHE A 48 21.45 2.68 18.35
C PHE A 48 20.43 1.55 18.15
N ILE A 49 19.29 1.65 18.83
CA ILE A 49 18.21 0.67 18.73
C ILE A 49 17.34 1.05 17.53
N PRO A 50 17.24 0.20 16.49
CA PRO A 50 16.42 0.50 15.33
C PRO A 50 14.93 0.46 15.68
N PHE A 51 14.16 1.38 15.10
CA PHE A 51 12.69 1.41 15.22
C PHE A 51 12.05 0.10 14.76
N THR A 52 12.58 -0.45 13.67
CA THR A 52 12.14 -1.72 13.07
C THR A 52 13.00 -2.88 13.55
N ASP A 53 12.38 -4.03 13.82
CA ASP A 53 13.10 -5.26 14.18
C ASP A 53 14.18 -5.63 13.13
N ARG A 54 15.34 -6.08 13.61
CA ARG A 54 16.50 -6.42 12.74
C ARG A 54 16.22 -7.61 11.83
N GLY A 55 15.33 -8.53 12.22
CA GLY A 55 14.85 -9.62 11.38
C GLY A 55 14.06 -9.11 10.19
N ILE A 56 13.13 -8.17 10.43
CA ILE A 56 12.34 -7.52 9.37
C ILE A 56 13.26 -6.74 8.42
N ILE A 57 14.20 -5.95 8.94
CA ILE A 57 15.17 -5.20 8.11
C ILE A 57 15.93 -6.17 7.20
N ARG A 58 16.52 -7.23 7.75
CA ARG A 58 17.28 -8.22 6.95
C ARG A 58 16.40 -8.90 5.90
N PHE A 59 15.18 -9.29 6.27
CA PHE A 59 14.25 -9.94 5.36
C PHE A 59 13.90 -9.03 4.17
N TYR A 60 13.47 -7.79 4.43
CA TYR A 60 13.07 -6.87 3.36
C TYR A 60 14.25 -6.38 2.51
N THR A 61 15.40 -6.10 3.12
CA THR A 61 16.60 -5.74 2.35
C THR A 61 17.06 -6.89 1.47
N LYS A 62 17.02 -8.14 1.96
CA LYS A 62 17.33 -9.33 1.16
C LYS A 62 16.32 -9.49 0.01
N LEU A 63 15.02 -9.42 0.31
CA LEU A 63 13.96 -9.54 -0.68
C LEU A 63 14.08 -8.50 -1.80
N PHE A 64 14.33 -7.23 -1.43
CA PHE A 64 14.50 -6.15 -2.39
C PHE A 64 15.71 -6.41 -3.28
N ARG A 65 16.87 -6.73 -2.68
CA ARG A 65 18.10 -7.03 -3.41
C ARG A 65 17.91 -8.17 -4.40
N GLU A 66 17.38 -9.31 -3.95
CA GLU A 66 17.12 -10.48 -4.80
C GLU A 66 16.17 -10.13 -5.96
N THR A 67 15.17 -9.26 -5.71
CA THR A 67 14.24 -8.82 -6.75
C THR A 67 14.92 -7.92 -7.79
N VAL A 68 15.77 -7.00 -7.36
CA VAL A 68 16.55 -6.12 -8.26
C VAL A 68 17.51 -6.95 -9.10
N GLU A 69 18.31 -7.82 -8.46
CA GLU A 69 19.27 -8.69 -9.12
C GLU A 69 18.58 -9.60 -10.15
N TYR A 70 17.48 -10.25 -9.75
CA TYR A 70 16.70 -11.09 -10.66
C TYR A 70 16.22 -10.33 -11.90
N ARG A 71 15.70 -9.11 -11.72
CA ARG A 71 15.21 -8.29 -12.85
C ARG A 71 16.34 -7.83 -13.76
N GLN A 72 17.48 -7.43 -13.20
CA GLN A 72 18.65 -7.01 -13.99
C GLN A 72 19.23 -8.18 -14.78
N THR A 73 19.41 -9.36 -14.17
CA THR A 73 19.93 -10.55 -14.84
C THR A 73 19.03 -11.00 -15.98
N HIS A 74 17.71 -10.99 -15.78
CA HIS A 74 16.73 -11.45 -16.77
C HIS A 74 16.24 -10.33 -17.70
N LYS A 75 16.77 -9.10 -17.55
CA LYS A 75 16.36 -7.89 -18.31
C LYS A 75 14.84 -7.67 -18.31
N ILE A 76 14.21 -7.88 -17.14
CA ILE A 76 12.77 -7.73 -16.97
C ILE A 76 12.48 -6.25 -16.67
N ILE A 77 11.80 -5.58 -17.59
CA ILE A 77 11.26 -4.24 -17.38
C ILE A 77 9.76 -4.38 -17.14
N LYS A 78 9.31 -3.98 -15.96
CA LYS A 78 7.90 -3.91 -15.58
C LYS A 78 7.60 -2.49 -15.14
N HIS A 79 6.57 -1.86 -15.67
CA HIS A 79 6.18 -0.49 -15.30
C HIS A 79 5.53 -0.46 -13.91
N ASP A 80 6.32 -0.75 -12.87
CA ASP A 80 5.92 -0.76 -11.47
C ASP A 80 6.87 0.06 -10.59
N PHE A 81 6.51 0.20 -9.32
CA PHE A 81 7.26 0.98 -8.35
C PHE A 81 8.71 0.50 -8.18
N MET A 82 8.97 -0.81 -8.25
CA MET A 82 10.34 -1.34 -8.22
C MET A 82 11.18 -0.83 -9.38
N ASN A 83 10.61 -0.72 -10.58
CA ASN A 83 11.34 -0.20 -11.73
C ASN A 83 11.66 1.30 -11.57
N LEU A 84 10.78 2.08 -10.93
CA LEU A 84 11.07 3.47 -10.57
C LEU A 84 12.27 3.56 -9.61
N LEU A 85 12.31 2.68 -8.59
CA LEU A 85 13.44 2.62 -7.66
C LEU A 85 14.74 2.20 -8.34
N ILE A 86 14.70 1.24 -9.27
CA ILE A 86 15.87 0.83 -10.07
C ILE A 86 16.38 2.01 -10.91
N GLN A 87 15.49 2.76 -11.58
CA GLN A 87 15.88 3.96 -12.34
C GLN A 87 16.54 5.03 -11.45
N LEU A 88 16.00 5.28 -10.25
CA LEU A 88 16.61 6.20 -9.28
C LEU A 88 17.97 5.72 -8.76
N MET A 89 18.18 4.41 -8.64
CA MET A 89 19.49 3.84 -8.26
C MET A 89 20.52 3.95 -9.40
N GLU A 90 20.11 3.71 -10.64
CA GLU A 90 21.01 3.66 -11.79
C GLU A 90 21.30 5.04 -12.38
N LYS A 91 20.24 5.83 -12.59
CA LYS A 91 20.27 7.12 -13.30
C LYS A 91 20.19 8.32 -12.35
N GLY A 92 19.58 8.16 -11.18
CA GLY A 92 19.32 9.27 -10.24
C GLY A 92 18.04 10.05 -10.54
N PHE A 93 17.30 9.69 -11.59
CA PHE A 93 16.01 10.26 -11.97
C PHE A 93 15.11 9.18 -12.59
N VAL A 94 13.83 9.48 -12.70
CA VAL A 94 12.82 8.62 -13.36
C VAL A 94 12.54 9.18 -14.75
N GLU A 95 12.57 8.31 -15.76
CA GLU A 95 12.15 8.67 -17.12
C GLU A 95 10.62 8.76 -17.17
N SER A 96 10.11 9.88 -17.67
CA SER A 96 8.68 10.07 -17.91
C SER A 96 8.31 9.48 -19.27
N ASP A 97 7.18 8.80 -19.37
CA ASP A 97 6.64 8.23 -20.62
C ASP A 97 6.14 9.32 -21.61
N GLY A 98 6.25 10.61 -21.25
CA GLY A 98 5.86 11.75 -22.10
C GLY A 98 7.06 12.50 -22.68
N ASP A 99 6.93 12.95 -23.93
CA ASP A 99 7.90 13.68 -24.78
C ASP A 99 8.38 15.05 -24.22
N LYS A 100 8.09 15.34 -22.94
CA LYS A 100 8.65 16.47 -22.23
C LYS A 100 9.88 16.00 -21.46
N LYS A 101 11.04 16.09 -22.10
CA LYS A 101 12.27 16.39 -21.37
C LYS A 101 12.08 17.74 -20.68
N THR A 102 11.51 17.73 -19.47
CA THR A 102 11.85 18.75 -18.50
C THR A 102 13.30 18.50 -18.12
N THR A 103 14.20 18.95 -18.99
CA THR A 103 15.55 19.36 -18.62
C THR A 103 15.40 20.50 -17.62
N ASP A 104 15.12 20.15 -16.38
CA ASP A 104 15.75 20.84 -15.27
C ASP A 104 16.99 20.01 -14.92
N GLU A 105 18.11 20.39 -15.53
CA GLU A 105 19.48 19.97 -15.17
C GLU A 105 19.86 20.48 -13.76
N SER A 106 18.95 20.43 -12.79
CA SER A 106 19.17 20.92 -11.44
C SER A 106 18.23 20.27 -10.44
N SER A 107 18.34 18.96 -10.30
CA SER A 107 18.23 18.41 -8.96
C SER A 107 19.43 17.50 -8.75
N THR A 108 20.33 17.94 -7.89
CA THR A 108 21.43 17.19 -7.29
C THR A 108 20.87 16.05 -6.41
N VAL A 109 19.96 15.24 -6.95
CA VAL A 109 19.47 14.04 -6.26
C VAL A 109 20.57 13.00 -6.44
N SER A 110 21.30 12.76 -5.36
CA SER A 110 22.21 11.62 -5.30
C SER A 110 21.45 10.36 -5.68
N LYS A 111 22.08 9.51 -6.49
CA LYS A 111 21.56 8.16 -6.78
C LYS A 111 21.22 7.48 -5.47
N LEU A 112 20.08 6.80 -5.43
CA LEU A 112 19.71 6.00 -4.27
C LEU A 112 20.68 4.83 -4.13
N THR A 113 21.18 4.61 -2.92
CA THR A 113 21.86 3.37 -2.59
C THR A 113 20.86 2.21 -2.55
N MET A 114 21.35 0.98 -2.71
CA MET A 114 20.54 -0.23 -2.57
C MET A 114 19.78 -0.27 -1.22
N LEU A 115 20.40 0.23 -0.15
CA LEU A 115 19.79 0.25 1.17
C LEU A 115 18.68 1.31 1.27
N GLU A 116 18.90 2.51 0.73
CA GLU A 116 17.88 3.56 0.70
C GLU A 116 16.70 3.17 -0.17
N ALA A 117 16.94 2.60 -1.36
CA ALA A 117 15.88 2.09 -2.23
C ALA A 117 15.09 0.97 -1.54
N ALA A 118 15.77 0.02 -0.89
CA ALA A 118 15.11 -1.01 -0.08
C ALA A 118 14.25 -0.41 1.05
N ALA A 119 14.75 0.63 1.72
CA ALA A 119 14.01 1.32 2.78
C ALA A 119 12.76 2.03 2.25
N GLN A 120 12.85 2.74 1.12
CA GLN A 120 11.69 3.36 0.46
C GLN A 120 10.66 2.31 0.05
N SER A 121 11.14 1.18 -0.47
CA SER A 121 10.30 0.03 -0.83
C SER A 121 9.53 -0.51 0.39
N TYR A 122 10.21 -0.63 1.54
CA TYR A 122 9.62 -1.10 2.78
C TYR A 122 8.55 -0.15 3.30
N VAL A 123 8.82 1.17 3.32
CA VAL A 123 7.86 2.18 3.78
C VAL A 123 6.61 2.19 2.89
N PHE A 124 6.77 2.12 1.57
CA PHE A 124 5.65 2.07 0.64
C PHE A 124 4.76 0.84 0.89
N PHE A 125 5.37 -0.32 1.12
CA PHE A 125 4.63 -1.54 1.48
C PHE A 125 3.86 -1.35 2.80
N ALA A 126 4.52 -0.86 3.84
CA ALA A 126 3.92 -0.72 5.16
C ALA A 126 2.74 0.28 5.15
N ALA A 127 2.94 1.45 4.56
CA ALA A 127 1.92 2.50 4.50
C ALA A 127 0.71 2.07 3.66
N GLY A 128 0.94 1.42 2.51
CA GLY A 128 -0.13 0.99 1.61
C GLY A 128 -0.92 -0.20 2.14
N PHE A 129 -0.27 -1.12 2.86
CA PHE A 129 -0.90 -2.34 3.33
C PHE A 129 -1.92 -2.06 4.46
N GLU A 130 -1.49 -1.41 5.54
CA GLU A 130 -2.32 -1.28 6.75
C GLU A 130 -3.54 -0.40 6.50
N THR A 131 -3.33 0.75 5.87
CA THR A 131 -4.40 1.71 5.56
C THR A 131 -5.45 1.11 4.64
N SER A 132 -5.04 0.44 3.56
CA SER A 132 -5.96 -0.13 2.58
C SER A 132 -6.69 -1.35 3.12
N SER A 133 -5.98 -2.25 3.81
CA SER A 133 -6.60 -3.45 4.40
C SER A 133 -7.59 -3.10 5.51
N THR A 134 -7.25 -2.12 6.35
CA THR A 134 -8.14 -1.58 7.38
C THR A 134 -9.37 -0.93 6.75
N THR A 135 -9.19 -0.07 5.74
CA THR A 135 -10.30 0.59 5.03
C THR A 135 -11.23 -0.44 4.40
N ALA A 136 -10.69 -1.45 3.72
CA ALA A 136 -11.50 -2.52 3.13
C ALA A 136 -12.25 -3.32 4.20
N THR A 137 -11.60 -3.65 5.32
CA THR A 137 -12.21 -4.38 6.43
C THR A 137 -13.38 -3.59 7.02
N PHE A 138 -13.21 -2.30 7.31
CA PHE A 138 -14.28 -1.45 7.83
C PHE A 138 -15.40 -1.24 6.82
N ALA A 139 -15.09 -1.05 5.54
CA ALA A 139 -16.10 -0.92 4.50
C ALA A 139 -16.97 -2.18 4.41
N LEU A 140 -16.35 -3.37 4.40
CA LEU A 140 -17.07 -4.64 4.38
C LEU A 140 -17.89 -4.86 5.66
N TYR A 141 -17.33 -4.53 6.82
CA TYR A 141 -18.03 -4.61 8.11
C TYR A 141 -19.28 -3.73 8.13
N GLU A 142 -19.18 -2.48 7.70
CA GLU A 142 -20.33 -1.57 7.66
C GLU A 142 -21.37 -1.99 6.61
N LEU A 143 -20.95 -2.51 5.46
CA LEU A 143 -21.86 -3.08 4.45
C LEU A 143 -22.62 -4.30 4.98
N ALA A 144 -21.96 -5.16 5.78
CA ALA A 144 -22.60 -6.32 6.39
C ALA A 144 -23.70 -5.93 7.40
N GLN A 145 -23.58 -4.74 8.03
CA GLN A 145 -24.58 -4.22 8.96
C GLN A 145 -25.71 -3.42 8.28
N HIS A 146 -25.50 -2.92 7.05
CA HIS A 146 -26.46 -2.07 6.33
C HIS A 146 -26.79 -2.67 4.96
N HIS A 147 -27.68 -3.67 4.96
CA HIS A 147 -28.05 -4.41 3.76
C HIS A 147 -28.65 -3.52 2.65
N ASP A 148 -29.37 -2.46 3.01
CA ASP A 148 -29.90 -1.47 2.06
C ASP A 148 -28.79 -0.76 1.27
N VAL A 149 -27.70 -0.37 1.96
CA VAL A 149 -26.51 0.22 1.34
C VAL A 149 -25.76 -0.84 0.51
N GLN A 150 -25.67 -2.06 1.02
CA GLN A 150 -25.04 -3.19 0.35
C GLN A 150 -25.71 -3.54 -0.98
N ASP A 151 -27.03 -3.63 -1.01
CA ASP A 151 -27.79 -3.96 -2.21
C ASP A 151 -27.70 -2.82 -3.24
N LYS A 152 -27.71 -1.58 -2.76
CA LYS A 152 -27.56 -0.41 -3.63
C LYS A 152 -26.19 -0.33 -4.29
N VAL A 153 -25.10 -0.58 -3.54
CA VAL A 153 -23.75 -0.59 -4.13
C VAL A 153 -23.54 -1.78 -5.06
N ARG A 154 -24.10 -2.95 -4.71
CA ARG A 154 -24.05 -4.14 -5.58
C ARG A 154 -24.74 -3.87 -6.91
N LYS A 155 -25.94 -3.28 -6.86
CA LYS A 155 -26.69 -2.89 -8.06
C LYS A 155 -25.90 -1.92 -8.95
N GLU A 156 -25.28 -0.89 -8.37
CA GLU A 156 -24.42 0.03 -9.15
C GLU A 156 -23.26 -0.73 -9.82
N ILE A 157 -22.59 -1.63 -9.09
CA ILE A 157 -21.47 -2.42 -9.61
C ILE A 157 -21.95 -3.29 -10.79
N ASP A 158 -23.05 -4.00 -10.64
CA ASP A 158 -23.57 -4.91 -11.68
C ASP A 158 -24.00 -4.14 -12.94
N GLU A 159 -24.65 -2.97 -12.78
CA GLU A 159 -25.05 -2.10 -13.90
C GLU A 159 -23.83 -1.59 -14.67
N ILE A 160 -22.80 -1.12 -13.97
CA ILE A 160 -21.58 -0.58 -14.60
C ILE A 160 -20.77 -1.69 -15.25
N LEU A 161 -20.62 -2.85 -14.61
CA LEU A 161 -19.93 -3.99 -15.21
C LEU A 161 -20.66 -4.49 -16.46
N THR A 162 -21.99 -4.48 -16.46
CA THR A 162 -22.77 -4.82 -17.66
C THR A 162 -22.54 -3.81 -18.80
N LYS A 163 -22.44 -2.51 -18.46
CA LYS A 163 -22.19 -1.44 -19.43
C LYS A 163 -20.78 -1.55 -20.07
N HIS A 164 -19.77 -1.86 -19.27
CA HIS A 164 -18.37 -1.92 -19.74
C HIS A 164 -17.95 -3.33 -20.22
N GLY A 165 -18.72 -4.37 -19.91
CA GLY A 165 -18.43 -5.77 -20.24
C GLY A 165 -17.37 -6.41 -19.33
N GLU A 166 -16.41 -5.62 -18.85
CA GLU A 166 -15.35 -6.06 -17.94
C GLU A 166 -14.99 -4.98 -16.91
N LEU A 167 -14.19 -5.37 -15.90
CA LEU A 167 -13.68 -4.44 -14.90
C LEU A 167 -12.49 -3.66 -15.45
N THR A 168 -12.75 -2.46 -15.99
CA THR A 168 -11.73 -1.53 -16.49
C THR A 168 -11.47 -0.37 -15.52
N TYR A 169 -10.43 0.42 -15.78
CA TYR A 169 -10.18 1.66 -15.05
C TYR A 169 -11.36 2.64 -15.15
N ASP A 170 -11.92 2.78 -16.34
CA ASP A 170 -13.06 3.67 -16.59
C ASP A 170 -14.33 3.17 -15.88
N ALA A 171 -14.56 1.85 -15.88
CA ALA A 171 -15.67 1.24 -15.15
C ALA A 171 -15.58 1.57 -13.64
N ILE A 172 -14.41 1.40 -13.02
CA ILE A 172 -14.23 1.73 -11.60
C ILE A 172 -14.50 3.22 -11.35
N ASN A 173 -13.99 4.10 -12.21
CA ASN A 173 -14.15 5.55 -12.07
C ASN A 173 -15.63 5.99 -12.15
N GLU A 174 -16.46 5.26 -12.88
CA GLU A 174 -17.91 5.50 -12.96
C GLU A 174 -18.70 5.03 -11.71
N MET A 175 -18.12 4.22 -10.82
CA MET A 175 -18.80 3.67 -9.62
C MET A 175 -18.91 4.70 -8.48
N THR A 176 -19.72 5.74 -8.68
CA THR A 176 -19.79 6.89 -7.76
C THR A 176 -20.31 6.55 -6.35
N TYR A 177 -21.21 5.58 -6.22
CA TYR A 177 -21.78 5.14 -4.95
C TYR A 177 -20.79 4.27 -4.19
N LEU A 178 -20.07 3.37 -4.88
CA LEU A 178 -18.94 2.63 -4.30
C LEU A 178 -17.91 3.58 -3.69
N HIS A 179 -17.53 4.66 -4.38
CA HIS A 179 -16.65 5.69 -3.84
C HIS A 179 -17.21 6.35 -2.56
N LYS A 180 -18.52 6.57 -2.46
CA LYS A 180 -19.15 7.11 -1.24
C LYS A 180 -19.13 6.11 -0.09
N VAL A 181 -19.29 4.82 -0.38
CA VAL A 181 -19.18 3.74 0.61
C VAL A 181 -17.76 3.66 1.17
N ILE A 182 -16.74 3.62 0.30
CA ILE A 182 -15.32 3.58 0.69
C ILE A 182 -14.95 4.80 1.55
N ASN A 183 -15.46 5.98 1.19
CA ASN A 183 -15.26 7.20 1.97
C ASN A 183 -16.09 7.28 3.27
N GLY A 184 -16.90 6.27 3.58
CA GLY A 184 -17.77 6.22 4.76
C GLY A 184 -18.92 7.24 4.76
N LYS A 185 -19.20 7.89 3.62
CA LYS A 185 -20.20 8.97 3.52
C LYS A 185 -21.64 8.45 3.59
N CYS A 186 -21.93 7.29 3.00
CA CYS A 186 -23.29 6.72 3.00
C CYS A 186 -23.73 6.29 4.41
N ILE A 187 -22.82 5.67 5.16
CA ILE A 187 -23.12 5.08 6.47
C ILE A 187 -23.18 6.15 7.57
N LYS A 188 -22.28 7.15 7.54
CA LYS A 188 -22.36 8.28 8.47
C LYS A 188 -23.71 8.98 8.37
N ARG A 189 -24.19 9.22 7.15
CA ARG A 189 -25.50 9.86 6.92
C ARG A 189 -26.66 9.03 7.48
N GLN A 190 -26.62 7.70 7.36
CA GLN A 190 -27.63 6.82 7.96
C GLN A 190 -27.62 6.87 9.49
N LYS A 191 -26.43 6.86 10.13
CA LYS A 191 -26.28 7.02 11.59
C LYS A 191 -26.80 8.37 12.08
N TYR A 192 -26.56 9.46 11.35
CA TYR A 192 -27.15 10.77 11.71
C TYR A 192 -28.67 10.75 11.58
N PHE A 193 -29.22 10.20 10.49
CA PHE A 193 -30.67 10.11 10.32
C PHE A 193 -31.36 9.24 11.38
N THR A 194 -30.78 8.12 11.80
CA THR A 194 -31.34 7.33 12.91
C THR A 194 -31.19 8.04 14.25
N THR A 195 -30.07 8.72 14.52
CA THR A 195 -29.87 9.45 15.80
C THR A 195 -30.83 10.63 15.94
N TYR A 196 -31.20 11.31 14.84
CA TYR A 196 -32.17 12.40 14.84
C TYR A 196 -33.63 11.96 14.63
N ALA A 197 -33.89 10.68 14.37
CA ALA A 197 -35.25 10.14 14.29
C ALA A 197 -35.81 9.70 15.67
N TYR A 198 -34.98 9.74 16.71
CA TYR A 198 -35.34 9.38 18.10
C TYR A 198 -35.19 10.54 19.10
N VAL A 199 -35.14 11.79 18.62
CA VAL A 199 -35.23 13.02 19.44
C VAL A 199 -36.39 13.86 18.89
#